data_AF-A0A933G498-F1
#
_entry.id   AF-A0A933G498-F1
#
_cell.length_a   1.000
_cell.length_b   1.000
_cell.length_c   1.000
_cell.angle_alpha   90.00
_cell.angle_beta   90.00
_cell.angle_gamma   90.00
#
_symmetry.space_group_name_H-M   'P 1'
#
loop_
_entity.id
_entity.type
_entity.pdbx_description
1 polymer ?
#
loop_
_entity_poly.entity_id
_entity_poly.type
_entity_poly.pdbx_seq_one_letter_code
_entity_poly.pdbx_strand_id
1 'polypeptide(L)' 'PTPVRVIERLSPDVLVKGEDWASKGVVGREHVEAHGGRVVLLPLVEGLSTSGIIDRIRGR' A
#
# COMPACT_ATOMS: atom_id res chain seq x y z
N PRO A 1 -8.89 6.43 -9.94
CA PRO A 1 -8.24 5.37 -10.77
C PRO A 1 -7.49 4.40 -9.85
N THR A 2 -7.42 3.10 -10.21
CA THR A 2 -6.88 2.02 -9.36
C THR A 2 -5.71 1.35 -10.08
N PRO A 3 -4.62 0.95 -9.40
CA PRO A 3 -3.42 0.41 -10.05
C PRO A 3 -3.56 -1.02 -10.59
N VAL A 4 -4.76 -1.60 -10.59
CA VAL A 4 -5.01 -3.02 -10.90
C VAL A 4 -4.37 -3.47 -12.20
N ARG A 5 -4.54 -2.70 -13.29
CA ARG A 5 -3.98 -3.04 -14.62
C ARG A 5 -2.45 -3.10 -14.63
N VAL A 6 -1.79 -2.27 -13.83
CA VAL A 6 -0.32 -2.26 -13.73
C VAL A 6 0.15 -3.45 -12.90
N ILE A 7 -0.56 -3.78 -11.81
CA ILE A 7 -0.25 -4.93 -10.97
C ILE A 7 -0.40 -6.23 -11.76
N GLU A 8 -1.50 -6.39 -12.50
CA GLU A 8 -1.73 -7.56 -13.37
C GLU A 8 -0.64 -7.69 -14.44
N ARG A 9 -0.27 -6.58 -15.09
CA ARG A 9 0.76 -6.58 -16.12
C ARG A 9 2.15 -6.92 -15.59
N LEU A 10 2.49 -6.45 -14.40
CA LEU A 10 3.81 -6.67 -13.80
C LEU A 10 3.90 -8.00 -13.04
N SER A 11 2.78 -8.51 -12.51
CA SER A 11 2.69 -9.74 -11.73
C SER A 11 3.80 -9.87 -10.68
N PRO A 12 3.89 -8.93 -9.71
CA PRO A 12 5.01 -8.90 -8.78
C PRO A 12 4.98 -10.10 -7.82
N ASP A 13 6.16 -10.64 -7.48
CA ASP A 13 6.31 -11.67 -6.44
C ASP A 13 5.95 -11.13 -5.04
N VAL A 14 6.14 -9.82 -4.82
CA VAL A 14 5.82 -9.16 -3.55
C VAL A 14 5.13 -7.82 -3.82
N LEU A 15 3.92 -7.67 -3.28
CA LEU A 15 3.16 -6.42 -3.29
C LEU A 15 3.11 -5.83 -1.87
N VAL A 16 3.58 -4.59 -1.72
CA VAL A 16 3.70 -3.95 -0.41
C VAL A 16 2.73 -2.78 -0.25
N LYS A 17 2.08 -2.71 0.92
CA LYS A 17 1.30 -1.55 1.38
C LYS A 17 1.58 -1.28 2.87
N GLY A 18 1.21 -0.09 3.35
CA GLY A 18 1.19 0.18 4.79
C GLY A 18 0.11 -0.64 5.50
N GLU A 19 0.32 -0.94 6.78
CA GLU A 19 -0.62 -1.70 7.62
C GLU A 19 -2.00 -1.06 7.75
N ASP A 20 -2.11 0.24 7.48
CA ASP A 20 -3.37 0.98 7.43
C ASP A 20 -4.31 0.50 6.30
N TRP A 21 -3.86 -0.40 5.43
CA TRP A 21 -4.67 -1.08 4.42
C TRP A 21 -5.27 -2.41 4.87
N ALA A 22 -4.93 -2.91 6.07
CA ALA A 22 -5.43 -4.20 6.57
C ALA A 22 -6.97 -4.28 6.56
N SER A 23 -7.66 -3.24 7.04
CA SER A 23 -9.12 -3.17 7.08
C SER A 23 -9.76 -2.69 5.77
N LYS A 24 -8.99 -2.10 4.86
CA LYS A 24 -9.46 -1.53 3.59
C LYS A 24 -9.40 -2.52 2.42
N GLY A 25 -8.60 -3.57 2.57
CA GLY A 25 -8.28 -4.52 1.50
C GLY A 25 -7.21 -3.98 0.55
N VAL A 26 -6.39 -4.87 0.00
CA VAL A 26 -5.28 -4.49 -0.90
C VAL A 26 -5.67 -4.81 -2.35
N VAL A 27 -5.77 -3.77 -3.17
CA VAL A 27 -5.97 -3.91 -4.62
C VAL A 27 -4.84 -4.75 -5.23
N GLY A 28 -5.21 -5.78 -5.98
CA GLY A 28 -4.26 -6.69 -6.63
C GLY A 28 -3.79 -7.85 -5.76
N ARG A 29 -4.29 -7.97 -4.52
CA ARG A 29 -3.99 -9.11 -3.63
C ARG A 29 -4.31 -10.45 -4.28
N GLU A 30 -5.54 -10.61 -4.74
CA GLU A 30 -6.02 -11.86 -5.33
C GLU A 30 -5.15 -12.30 -6.52
N HIS A 31 -4.83 -11.37 -7.43
CA HIS A 31 -3.93 -11.63 -8.55
C HIS A 31 -2.55 -12.08 -8.06
N VAL A 32 -1.92 -11.33 -7.15
CA VAL A 32 -0.57 -11.63 -6.65
C VAL A 32 -0.52 -12.98 -5.93
N GLU A 33 -1.47 -13.25 -5.04
CA GLU A 33 -1.54 -14.51 -4.29
C GLU A 33 -1.85 -15.71 -5.21
N ALA A 34 -2.72 -15.53 -6.21
CA ALA A 34 -3.01 -16.57 -7.21
C ALA A 34 -1.81 -16.94 -8.10
N HIS A 35 -0.85 -16.01 -8.28
CA HIS A 35 0.37 -16.23 -9.05
C HIS A 35 1.57 -16.62 -8.16
N GLY A 36 1.34 -17.02 -6.92
CA GLY A 36 2.38 -17.49 -5.99
C GLY A 36 3.18 -16.39 -5.31
N GLY A 37 2.83 -15.13 -5.53
CA GLY A 37 3.37 -13.99 -4.82
C GLY A 37 2.73 -13.79 -3.45
N ARG A 38 3.14 -12.74 -2.74
CA ARG A 38 2.59 -12.39 -1.42
C ARG A 38 2.32 -10.91 -1.27
N VAL A 39 1.29 -10.59 -0.49
CA VAL A 39 1.03 -9.22 -0.02
C VAL A 39 1.64 -9.02 1.36
N VAL A 40 2.46 -7.99 1.51
CA VAL A 40 3.08 -7.60 2.77
C VAL A 40 2.52 -6.26 3.22
N LEU A 41 2.04 -6.23 4.47
CA LEU A 41 1.63 -5.00 5.15
C LEU A 41 2.76 -4.57 6.09
N LEU A 42 3.33 -3.39 5.83
CA LEU A 42 4.42 -2.86 6.63
C LEU A 42 3.90 -1.97 7.77
N PRO A 43 4.46 -2.07 8.98
CA PRO A 43 4.16 -1.15 10.06
C PRO A 43 4.40 0.30 9.65
N LEU A 44 3.53 1.20 10.10
CA LEU A 44 3.77 2.63 9.91
C LEU A 44 4.81 3.11 10.93
N VAL A 45 5.65 4.06 10.51
CA VAL A 45 6.55 4.76 11.43
C VAL A 45 5.74 5.87 12.11
N GLU A 46 5.63 5.81 13.43
CA GLU A 46 4.88 6.78 14.21
C GLU A 46 5.39 8.21 13.98
N GLY A 47 4.46 9.17 13.91
CA GLY A 47 4.77 10.58 13.70
C GLY A 47 5.20 10.96 12.27
N LEU A 48 5.34 10.00 11.35
CA LEU A 48 5.67 10.26 9.96
C LEU A 48 4.42 10.13 9.08
N SER A 49 3.95 11.27 8.55
CA SER A 49 2.91 11.29 7.52
C SER A 49 3.02 12.55 6.67
N THR A 50 2.58 12.45 5.41
CA THR A 50 2.50 13.63 4.53
C THR A 50 1.55 14.68 5.10
N SER A 51 0.44 14.26 5.70
CA SER A 51 -0.49 15.19 6.38
C SER A 51 0.20 15.93 7.52
N GLY A 52 0.94 15.21 8.38
CA GLY A 52 1.70 15.84 9.47
C GLY A 52 2.81 16.78 8.98
N ILE A 53 3.43 16.48 7.83
CA ILE A 53 4.36 17.41 7.17
C ILE A 53 3.63 18.67 6.70
N ILE A 54 2.47 18.53 6.06
CA ILE A 54 1.66 19.66 5.57
C ILE A 54 1.16 20.52 6.73
N ASP A 55 0.71 19.92 7.83
CA ASP A 55 0.24 20.65 9.01
C ASP A 55 1.38 21.46 9.64
N ARG A 56 2.57 20.86 9.78
CA ARG A 56 3.77 21.57 10.23
C ARG A 56 4.14 22.75 9.33
N ILE A 57 4.06 22.59 8.00
CA ILE A 57 4.28 23.67 7.03
C ILE A 57 3.24 24.79 7.20
N ARG A 58 1.99 24.43 7.52
CA ARG A 58 0.89 25.38 7.75
C ARG A 58 0.90 26.02 9.15
N GLY A 59 1.84 25.64 10.02
CA GLY A 59 1.89 26.09 11.42
C GLY A 59 0.75 25.56 12.28
N ARG A 60 0.20 24.39 11.93
CA ARG A 60 -0.79 23.64 12.71
C ARG A 60 -0.12 22.59 13.57
#